data_AF-A0A9X2IU98-F1
#
_entry.id   AF-A0A9X2IU98-F1
#
_cell.length_a   1.000
_cell.length_b   1.000
_cell.length_c   1.000
_cell.angle_alpha   90.00
_cell.angle_beta   90.00
_cell.angle_gamma   90.00
#
_symmetry.space_group_name_H-M   'P 1'
#
loop_
_entity.id
_entity.type
_entity.pdbx_description
1 polymer ?
#
loop_
_entity_poly.entity_id
_entity_poly.type
_entity_poly.pdbx_seq_one_letter_code
_entity_poly.pdbx_strand_id
1 'polypeptide(L)'
;MTGEAEARESAAASYSWKVFRIEPDGRRRLLESGEGKFGTADPATGRICQDYIQVGTAVFDRVCGDLVEEHHAEVLDARIEGVADPVPEVWKAAIAVCDQDGVERMTSTADLRYREVGVKEVDDYRKDLALWEKRERQRHERCLRAIAAAGREMPKEGEIPRLEVADPRLRGLVLNLRVEADTVREEVPDLDHCREQLMLAENTVAAALSAERTAQAKGDPAEALHARAYVERWTPRIARWAAYLELTTEAYADAASVDALADRLSLITPPMEC
;
A
#
# COMPACT_ATOMS: atom_id res chain seq x y z
N MET A 1 -23.03 -25.59 52.55
CA MET A 1 -23.83 -25.66 51.31
C MET A 1 -23.15 -24.78 50.28
N THR A 2 -22.06 -25.30 49.74
CA THR A 2 -21.12 -24.61 48.85
C THR A 2 -20.72 -25.64 47.83
N GLY A 3 -21.21 -25.49 46.61
CA GLY A 3 -20.95 -26.42 45.52
C GLY A 3 -21.98 -26.18 44.43
N GLU A 4 -21.50 -26.07 43.19
CA GLU A 4 -22.28 -26.13 41.95
C GLU A 4 -22.98 -24.85 41.49
N ALA A 5 -22.44 -23.69 41.84
CA ALA A 5 -22.30 -22.63 40.83
C ALA A 5 -21.05 -22.95 39.99
N GLU A 6 -21.10 -24.11 39.30
CA GLU A 6 -20.13 -24.43 38.26
C GLU A 6 -20.22 -23.31 37.24
N ALA A 7 -19.13 -22.54 37.19
CA ALA A 7 -18.71 -21.87 35.99
C ALA A 7 -18.76 -22.90 34.85
N ARG A 8 -19.88 -22.94 34.13
CA ARG A 8 -19.84 -23.19 32.70
C ARG A 8 -19.07 -22.03 32.11
N GLU A 9 -17.76 -22.12 32.22
CA GLU A 9 -16.84 -21.61 31.22
C GLU A 9 -17.39 -22.17 29.91
N SER A 10 -18.21 -21.36 29.24
CA SER A 10 -18.83 -21.69 27.98
C SER A 10 -17.67 -21.89 27.02
N ALA A 11 -17.22 -23.13 26.87
CA ALA A 11 -16.22 -23.50 25.87
C ALA A 11 -16.70 -22.90 24.56
N ALA A 12 -16.03 -21.85 24.10
CA ALA A 12 -16.47 -21.10 22.95
C ALA A 12 -16.57 -22.09 21.78
N ALA A 13 -17.78 -22.29 21.26
CA ALA A 13 -18.01 -23.30 20.24
C ALA A 13 -17.10 -23.02 19.04
N SER A 14 -16.42 -24.07 18.58
CA SER A 14 -15.55 -23.99 17.42
C SER A 14 -16.35 -24.14 16.13
N TYR A 15 -15.79 -23.62 15.06
CA TYR A 15 -16.34 -23.73 13.71
C TYR A 15 -15.22 -24.04 12.72
N SER A 16 -15.61 -24.59 11.57
CA SER A 16 -14.76 -24.71 10.39
C SER A 16 -15.47 -24.11 9.18
N TRP A 17 -14.71 -23.64 8.21
CA TRP A 17 -15.26 -23.08 6.98
C TRP A 17 -14.45 -23.52 5.76
N LYS A 18 -15.13 -23.57 4.61
CA LYS A 18 -14.55 -23.89 3.31
C LYS A 18 -15.15 -22.97 2.26
N VAL A 19 -14.30 -22.34 1.47
CA VAL A 19 -14.68 -21.57 0.28
C VAL A 19 -14.32 -22.37 -0.97
N PHE A 20 -15.23 -22.42 -1.92
CA PHE A 20 -15.13 -23.18 -3.15
C PHE A 20 -15.35 -22.27 -4.35
N ARG A 21 -14.65 -22.53 -5.45
CA ARG A 21 -15.11 -22.09 -6.77
C ARG A 21 -16.14 -23.08 -7.31
N ILE A 22 -17.17 -22.55 -7.96
CA ILE A 22 -18.16 -23.35 -8.68
C ILE A 22 -17.79 -23.33 -10.16
N GLU A 23 -17.43 -24.49 -10.68
CA GLU A 23 -17.12 -24.67 -12.10
C GLU A 23 -18.40 -24.64 -12.96
N PRO A 24 -18.31 -24.36 -14.27
CA PRO A 24 -19.48 -24.29 -15.15
C PRO A 24 -20.33 -25.59 -15.17
N ASP A 25 -19.71 -26.74 -14.89
CA ASP A 25 -20.39 -28.04 -14.78
C ASP A 25 -21.03 -28.29 -13.40
N GLY A 26 -20.97 -27.30 -12.50
CA GLY A 26 -21.51 -27.35 -11.15
C GLY A 26 -20.58 -27.99 -10.11
N ARG A 27 -19.38 -28.46 -10.49
CA ARG A 27 -18.42 -29.01 -9.53
C ARG A 27 -17.87 -27.92 -8.61
N ARG A 28 -17.62 -28.31 -7.36
CA ARG A 28 -16.99 -27.44 -6.36
C ARG A 28 -15.52 -27.82 -6.21
N ARG A 29 -14.63 -26.86 -6.44
CA ARG A 29 -13.19 -27.02 -6.15
C ARG A 29 -12.84 -26.11 -4.99
N LEU A 30 -12.16 -26.67 -3.99
CA LEU A 30 -11.74 -25.93 -2.79
C LEU A 30 -10.76 -24.81 -3.19
N LEU A 31 -11.01 -23.60 -2.71
CA LEU A 31 -10.11 -22.45 -2.81
C LEU A 31 -9.36 -22.28 -1.50
N GLU A 32 -10.10 -22.17 -0.39
CA GLU A 32 -9.54 -21.90 0.93
C GLU A 32 -10.37 -22.60 2.01
N SER A 33 -9.74 -22.90 3.15
CA SER A 33 -10.40 -23.46 4.32
C SER A 33 -9.72 -23.02 5.60
N GLY A 34 -10.48 -22.93 6.68
CA GLY A 34 -9.96 -22.57 7.99
C GLY A 34 -10.86 -22.99 9.14
N GLU A 35 -10.38 -22.74 10.35
CA GLU A 35 -11.04 -23.08 11.60
C GLU A 35 -10.92 -21.92 12.59
N GLY A 36 -11.87 -21.81 13.51
CA GLY A 36 -11.89 -20.75 14.51
C GLY A 36 -12.77 -21.07 15.71
N LYS A 37 -12.86 -20.10 16.64
CA LYS A 37 -13.68 -20.17 17.85
C LYS A 37 -14.45 -18.88 18.03
N PHE A 38 -15.73 -18.98 18.42
CA PHE A 38 -16.52 -17.78 18.71
C PHE A 38 -15.95 -16.96 19.86
N GLY A 39 -16.20 -15.65 19.86
CA GLY A 39 -15.70 -14.76 20.92
C GLY A 39 -14.17 -14.53 20.90
N THR A 40 -13.45 -15.08 19.92
CA THR A 40 -12.04 -14.79 19.65
C THR A 40 -11.89 -14.21 18.25
N ALA A 41 -10.79 -13.49 17.99
CA ALA A 41 -10.50 -12.96 16.66
C ALA A 41 -10.30 -14.13 15.68
N ASP A 42 -11.07 -14.17 14.61
CA ASP A 42 -10.94 -15.16 13.54
C ASP A 42 -9.57 -15.05 12.87
N PRO A 43 -8.82 -16.15 12.67
CA PRO A 43 -7.47 -16.10 12.11
C PRO A 43 -7.38 -15.52 10.69
N ALA A 44 -8.42 -15.65 9.88
CA ALA A 44 -8.41 -15.19 8.49
C ALA A 44 -8.83 -13.72 8.34
N THR A 45 -9.77 -13.26 9.16
CA THR A 45 -10.38 -11.92 9.04
C THR A 45 -10.01 -10.97 10.17
N GLY A 46 -9.45 -11.48 11.27
CA GLY A 46 -9.16 -10.72 12.50
C GLY A 46 -10.42 -10.29 13.27
N ARG A 47 -11.62 -10.60 12.78
CA ARG A 47 -12.90 -10.16 13.38
C ARG A 47 -13.33 -11.11 14.49
N ILE A 48 -13.86 -10.56 15.58
CA ILE A 48 -14.49 -11.36 16.63
C ILE A 48 -15.92 -11.68 16.20
N CYS A 49 -16.17 -12.93 15.84
CA CYS A 49 -17.49 -13.39 15.40
C CYS A 49 -18.24 -14.10 16.55
N GLN A 50 -19.57 -13.94 16.58
CA GLN A 50 -20.44 -14.53 17.61
C GLN A 50 -21.33 -15.66 17.09
N ASP A 51 -21.47 -15.78 15.77
CA ASP A 51 -22.31 -16.81 15.14
C ASP A 51 -21.77 -17.21 13.76
N TYR A 52 -22.30 -18.32 13.22
CA TYR A 52 -21.88 -18.89 11.93
C TYR A 52 -22.14 -17.98 10.74
N ILE A 53 -23.15 -17.09 10.81
CA ILE A 53 -23.48 -16.16 9.73
C ILE A 53 -22.44 -15.04 9.68
N GLN A 54 -22.02 -14.52 10.83
CA GLN A 54 -20.96 -13.51 10.93
C GLN A 54 -19.63 -14.05 10.39
N VAL A 55 -19.26 -15.28 10.77
CA VAL A 55 -18.08 -15.98 10.20
C VAL A 55 -18.22 -16.12 8.70
N GLY A 56 -19.34 -16.70 8.24
CA GLY A 56 -19.57 -16.98 6.83
C GLY A 56 -19.54 -15.70 5.98
N THR A 57 -20.15 -14.62 6.45
CA THR A 57 -20.15 -13.34 5.74
C THR A 57 -18.75 -12.72 5.73
N ALA A 58 -18.09 -12.65 6.89
CA ALA A 58 -16.77 -12.01 6.99
C ALA A 58 -15.70 -12.71 6.16
N VAL A 59 -15.64 -14.05 6.25
CA VAL A 59 -14.68 -14.85 5.48
C VAL A 59 -15.01 -14.78 3.98
N PHE A 60 -16.29 -14.93 3.62
CA PHE A 60 -16.67 -14.97 2.22
C PHE A 60 -16.49 -13.61 1.53
N ASP A 61 -16.81 -12.51 2.21
CA ASP A 61 -16.53 -11.15 1.72
C ASP A 61 -15.02 -10.95 1.49
N ARG A 62 -14.17 -11.42 2.42
CA ARG A 62 -12.72 -11.33 2.26
C ARG A 62 -12.25 -12.10 1.03
N VAL A 63 -12.56 -13.40 0.96
CA VAL A 63 -12.08 -14.28 -0.12
C VAL A 63 -12.62 -13.82 -1.49
N CYS A 64 -13.89 -13.42 -1.58
CA CYS A 64 -14.43 -12.88 -2.82
C CYS A 64 -13.80 -11.54 -3.21
N GLY A 65 -13.51 -10.68 -2.22
CA GLY A 65 -12.76 -9.44 -2.44
C GLY A 65 -11.36 -9.71 -2.97
N ASP A 66 -10.61 -10.59 -2.30
CA ASP A 66 -9.24 -10.98 -2.67
C ASP A 66 -9.20 -11.50 -4.13
N LEU A 67 -10.12 -12.40 -4.52
CA LEU A 67 -10.20 -12.91 -5.90
C LEU A 67 -10.47 -11.82 -6.95
N VAL A 68 -11.27 -10.81 -6.61
CA VAL A 68 -11.59 -9.70 -7.53
C VAL A 68 -10.41 -8.74 -7.65
N GLU A 69 -9.75 -8.43 -6.54
CA GLU A 69 -8.59 -7.54 -6.50
C GLU A 69 -7.36 -8.19 -7.12
N GLU A 70 -7.11 -9.48 -6.88
CA GLU A 70 -6.03 -10.24 -7.54
C GLU A 70 -6.18 -10.22 -9.05
N HIS A 71 -7.36 -10.53 -9.57
CA HIS A 71 -7.61 -10.46 -11.01
C HIS A 71 -7.46 -9.02 -11.55
N HIS A 72 -7.88 -8.01 -10.79
CA HIS A 72 -7.70 -6.62 -11.17
C HIS A 72 -6.22 -6.25 -11.31
N ALA A 73 -5.39 -6.67 -10.36
CA ALA A 73 -3.94 -6.52 -10.43
C ALA A 73 -3.32 -7.26 -11.63
N GLU A 74 -3.74 -8.50 -11.89
CA GLU A 74 -3.26 -9.27 -13.05
C GLU A 74 -3.60 -8.58 -14.40
N VAL A 75 -4.78 -7.96 -14.51
CA VAL A 75 -5.15 -7.18 -15.70
C VAL A 75 -4.29 -5.92 -15.84
N LEU A 76 -4.01 -5.23 -14.73
CA LEU A 76 -3.12 -4.07 -14.74
C LEU A 76 -1.71 -4.45 -15.21
N ASP A 77 -1.15 -5.53 -14.68
CA ASP A 77 0.17 -6.06 -15.06
C ASP A 77 0.19 -6.45 -16.55
N ALA A 78 -0.80 -7.24 -16.99
CA ALA A 78 -0.91 -7.67 -18.38
C ALA A 78 -0.91 -6.49 -19.36
N ARG A 79 -1.63 -5.41 -19.03
CA ARG A 79 -1.71 -4.21 -19.87
C ARG A 79 -0.44 -3.38 -19.83
N ILE A 80 0.25 -3.31 -18.70
CA ILE A 80 1.57 -2.68 -18.64
C ILE A 80 2.58 -3.43 -19.50
N GLU A 81 2.55 -4.77 -19.46
CA GLU A 81 3.42 -5.64 -20.25
C GLU A 81 3.01 -5.72 -21.74
N GLY A 82 1.83 -5.19 -22.09
CA GLY A 82 1.30 -5.21 -23.46
C GLY A 82 0.83 -6.60 -23.92
N VAL A 83 0.49 -7.48 -22.97
CA VAL A 83 -0.09 -8.80 -23.24
C VAL A 83 -1.62 -8.76 -23.12
N ALA A 84 -2.27 -9.84 -23.53
CA ALA A 84 -3.74 -9.93 -23.47
C ALA A 84 -4.24 -9.98 -22.02
N ASP A 85 -5.39 -9.34 -21.76
CA ASP A 85 -6.04 -9.39 -20.46
C ASP A 85 -6.29 -10.86 -20.04
N PRO A 86 -5.91 -11.25 -18.81
CA PRO A 86 -6.18 -12.58 -18.29
C PRO A 86 -7.69 -12.81 -18.19
N VAL A 87 -8.10 -14.08 -18.23
CA VAL A 87 -9.50 -14.47 -18.01
C VAL A 87 -9.67 -14.83 -16.54
N PRO A 88 -10.69 -14.32 -15.82
CA PRO A 88 -10.93 -14.70 -14.44
C PRO A 88 -11.09 -16.21 -14.25
N GLU A 89 -10.39 -16.77 -13.27
CA GLU A 89 -10.47 -18.20 -12.97
C GLU A 89 -11.76 -18.58 -12.22
N VAL A 90 -12.41 -17.62 -11.55
CA VAL A 90 -13.56 -17.86 -10.66
C VAL A 90 -14.68 -16.90 -10.99
N TRP A 91 -15.75 -17.38 -11.62
CA TRP A 91 -16.95 -16.55 -11.85
C TRP A 91 -18.00 -16.67 -10.75
N LYS A 92 -17.91 -17.74 -9.97
CA LYS A 92 -18.87 -18.05 -8.92
C LYS A 92 -18.16 -18.75 -7.77
N ALA A 93 -18.40 -18.26 -6.57
CA ALA A 93 -17.85 -18.81 -5.34
C ALA A 93 -18.97 -19.28 -4.41
N ALA A 94 -18.64 -20.17 -3.48
CA ALA A 94 -19.52 -20.64 -2.44
C ALA A 94 -18.76 -20.82 -1.13
N ILE A 95 -19.40 -20.52 -0.01
CA ILE A 95 -18.88 -20.82 1.32
C ILE A 95 -19.80 -21.82 2.02
N ALA A 96 -19.21 -22.73 2.79
CA ALA A 96 -19.90 -23.52 3.80
C ALA A 96 -19.20 -23.34 5.15
N VAL A 97 -19.98 -23.08 6.20
CA VAL A 97 -19.52 -23.01 7.59
C VAL A 97 -20.16 -24.15 8.36
N CYS A 98 -19.33 -24.97 8.99
CA CYS A 98 -19.73 -26.11 9.79
C CYS A 98 -19.47 -25.85 11.28
N ASP A 99 -20.24 -26.51 12.14
CA ASP A 99 -19.93 -26.60 13.56
C ASP A 99 -18.81 -27.61 13.85
N GLN A 100 -18.51 -27.79 15.14
CA GLN A 100 -17.52 -28.74 15.64
C GLN A 100 -17.80 -30.21 15.30
N ASP A 101 -19.05 -30.57 15.03
CA ASP A 101 -19.47 -31.92 14.65
C ASP A 101 -19.44 -32.09 13.11
N GLY A 102 -19.00 -31.06 12.38
CA GLY A 102 -18.95 -31.03 10.92
C GLY A 102 -20.32 -30.78 10.27
N VAL A 103 -21.35 -30.45 11.05
CA VAL A 103 -22.69 -30.17 10.53
C VAL A 103 -22.70 -28.78 9.92
N GLU A 104 -23.12 -28.69 8.66
CA GLU A 104 -23.27 -27.40 7.97
C GLU A 104 -24.32 -26.53 8.68
N ARG A 105 -23.91 -25.34 9.09
CA ARG A 105 -24.76 -24.35 9.76
C ARG A 105 -25.10 -23.17 8.86
N MET A 106 -24.25 -22.90 7.87
CA MET A 106 -24.45 -21.81 6.92
C MET A 106 -23.82 -22.19 5.58
N THR A 107 -24.54 -21.88 4.50
CA THR A 107 -23.99 -21.82 3.15
C THR A 107 -24.39 -20.53 2.47
N SER A 108 -23.51 -20.04 1.61
CA SER A 108 -23.80 -18.91 0.72
C SER A 108 -23.09 -19.10 -0.62
N THR A 109 -23.61 -18.45 -1.65
CA THR A 109 -23.03 -18.43 -3.00
C THR A 109 -23.06 -17.03 -3.55
N ALA A 110 -22.02 -16.63 -4.25
CA ALA A 110 -21.91 -15.33 -4.90
C ALA A 110 -21.43 -15.48 -6.33
N ASP A 111 -22.04 -14.72 -7.24
CA ASP A 111 -21.50 -14.52 -8.58
C ASP A 111 -20.52 -13.33 -8.53
N LEU A 112 -19.27 -13.57 -8.93
CA LEU A 112 -18.22 -12.55 -8.91
C LEU A 112 -18.36 -11.63 -10.11
N ARG A 113 -18.16 -10.34 -9.88
CA ARG A 113 -18.17 -9.31 -10.91
C ARG A 113 -16.83 -8.59 -10.92
N TYR A 114 -16.12 -8.73 -12.03
CA TYR A 114 -14.85 -8.08 -12.25
C TYR A 114 -15.07 -6.75 -12.95
N ARG A 115 -14.50 -5.68 -12.38
CA ARG A 115 -14.60 -4.34 -12.96
C ARG A 115 -13.68 -4.21 -14.18
N GLU A 116 -14.11 -3.46 -15.18
CA GLU A 116 -13.24 -3.12 -16.30
C GLU A 116 -12.16 -2.14 -15.85
N VAL A 117 -10.92 -2.42 -16.22
CA VAL A 117 -9.78 -1.54 -15.99
C VAL A 117 -9.78 -0.43 -17.05
N GLY A 118 -9.68 0.83 -16.63
CA GLY A 118 -9.63 1.98 -17.53
C GLY A 118 -8.19 2.40 -17.90
N VAL A 119 -8.04 3.16 -18.99
CA VAL A 119 -6.72 3.70 -19.40
C VAL A 119 -6.07 4.54 -18.29
N LYS A 120 -6.85 5.39 -17.62
CA LYS A 120 -6.36 6.21 -16.51
C LYS A 120 -5.78 5.35 -15.38
N GLU A 121 -6.44 4.24 -15.06
CA GLU A 121 -6.01 3.36 -13.97
C GLU A 121 -4.70 2.67 -14.30
N VAL A 122 -4.52 2.22 -15.56
CA VAL A 122 -3.23 1.70 -16.05
C VAL A 122 -2.13 2.76 -15.97
N ASP A 123 -2.43 4.01 -16.34
CA ASP A 123 -1.46 5.10 -16.28
C ASP A 123 -1.08 5.48 -14.85
N ASP A 124 -2.03 5.46 -13.92
CA ASP A 124 -1.76 5.71 -12.50
C ASP A 124 -0.93 4.56 -11.91
N TYR A 125 -1.30 3.30 -12.19
CA TYR A 125 -0.52 2.13 -11.76
C TYR A 125 0.91 2.13 -12.31
N ARG A 126 1.12 2.58 -13.56
CA ARG A 126 2.46 2.74 -14.15
C ARG A 126 3.31 3.77 -13.39
N LYS A 127 2.71 4.87 -12.93
CA LYS A 127 3.43 5.88 -12.13
C LYS A 127 3.82 5.32 -10.77
N ASP A 128 2.92 4.58 -10.13
CA ASP A 128 3.18 3.95 -8.84
C ASP A 128 4.30 2.92 -8.94
N LEU A 129 4.30 2.09 -9.99
CA LEU A 129 5.37 1.13 -10.25
C LEU A 129 6.71 1.84 -10.50
N ALA A 130 6.73 2.90 -11.31
CA ALA A 130 7.95 3.67 -11.57
C ALA A 130 8.50 4.35 -10.30
N LEU A 131 7.62 4.83 -9.42
CA LEU A 131 8.00 5.39 -8.12
C LEU A 131 8.57 4.31 -7.21
N TRP A 132 7.95 3.13 -7.18
CA TRP A 132 8.44 1.98 -6.41
C TRP A 132 9.80 1.50 -6.90
N GLU A 133 9.99 1.35 -8.21
CA GLU A 133 11.28 1.00 -8.82
C GLU A 133 12.37 2.05 -8.53
N LYS A 134 12.04 3.34 -8.57
CA LYS A 134 12.96 4.43 -8.21
C LYS A 134 13.38 4.29 -6.74
N ARG A 135 12.45 4.02 -5.83
CA ARG A 135 12.71 3.83 -4.39
C ARG A 135 13.56 2.59 -4.14
N GLU A 136 13.22 1.46 -4.77
CA GLU A 136 13.96 0.20 -4.60
C GLU A 136 15.38 0.30 -5.18
N ARG A 137 15.56 0.99 -6.32
CA ARG A 137 16.89 1.29 -6.87
C ARG A 137 17.72 2.14 -5.91
N GLN A 138 17.14 3.21 -5.36
CA GLN A 138 17.83 4.04 -4.37
C GLN A 138 18.18 3.26 -3.11
N ARG A 139 17.31 2.37 -2.65
CA ARG A 139 17.56 1.48 -1.52
C ARG A 139 18.71 0.52 -1.83
N HIS A 140 18.69 -0.10 -3.00
CA HIS A 140 19.74 -1.00 -3.48
C HIS A 140 21.10 -0.28 -3.54
N GLU A 141 21.16 0.92 -4.13
CA GLU A 141 22.37 1.75 -4.17
C GLU A 141 22.86 2.16 -2.77
N ARG A 142 21.96 2.42 -1.82
CA ARG A 142 22.32 2.69 -0.42
C ARG A 142 22.92 1.44 0.24
N CYS A 143 22.26 0.28 0.10
CA CYS A 143 22.75 -1.00 0.59
C CYS A 143 24.17 -1.30 0.06
N LEU A 144 24.38 -1.17 -1.25
CA LEU A 144 25.70 -1.39 -1.87
C LEU A 144 26.77 -0.45 -1.31
N ARG A 145 26.46 0.85 -1.15
CA ARG A 145 27.39 1.83 -0.55
C ARG A 145 27.73 1.48 0.89
N ALA A 146 26.74 1.06 1.69
CA ALA A 146 26.96 0.66 3.07
C ALA A 146 27.80 -0.62 3.19
N ILE A 147 27.56 -1.62 2.34
CA ILE A 147 28.36 -2.85 2.26
C ILE A 147 29.81 -2.52 1.91
N ALA A 148 30.02 -1.69 0.89
CA ALA A 148 31.36 -1.25 0.47
C ALA A 148 32.09 -0.48 1.57
N ALA A 149 31.41 0.46 2.24
CA ALA A 149 31.97 1.23 3.35
C ALA A 149 32.33 0.36 4.57
N ALA A 150 31.59 -0.73 4.79
CA ALA A 150 31.87 -1.71 5.82
C ALA A 150 33.02 -2.67 5.49
N GLY A 151 33.58 -2.60 4.27
CA GLY A 151 34.59 -3.54 3.79
C GLY A 151 34.08 -4.99 3.67
N ARG A 152 32.76 -5.18 3.56
CA ARG A 152 32.14 -6.50 3.36
C ARG A 152 32.24 -6.90 1.88
N GLU A 153 32.15 -8.21 1.63
CA GLU A 153 32.11 -8.73 0.27
C GLU A 153 30.89 -8.17 -0.48
N MET A 154 31.12 -7.66 -1.69
CA MET A 154 30.06 -7.12 -2.52
C MET A 154 29.19 -8.27 -3.06
N PRO A 155 27.86 -8.10 -3.11
CA PRO A 155 26.97 -9.10 -3.69
C PRO A 155 27.33 -9.33 -5.17
N LYS A 156 27.20 -10.58 -5.62
CA LYS A 156 27.49 -10.96 -7.00
C LYS A 156 26.40 -10.47 -7.96
N GLU A 157 26.71 -10.46 -9.25
CA GLU A 157 25.74 -10.11 -10.29
C GLU A 157 24.50 -11.04 -10.20
N GLY A 158 23.32 -10.44 -10.04
CA GLY A 158 22.05 -11.15 -9.82
C GLY A 158 21.69 -11.44 -8.36
N GLU A 159 22.59 -11.21 -7.39
CA GLU A 159 22.27 -11.30 -5.97
C GLU A 159 21.61 -10.01 -5.46
N ILE A 160 20.52 -10.14 -4.70
CA ILE A 160 19.85 -9.00 -4.07
C ILE A 160 20.72 -8.53 -2.89
N PRO A 161 21.21 -7.28 -2.87
CA PRO A 161 21.99 -6.73 -1.77
C PRO A 161 21.11 -6.67 -0.53
N ARG A 162 21.40 -7.53 0.43
CA ARG A 162 20.70 -7.56 1.71
C ARG A 162 21.69 -7.20 2.80
N LEU A 163 21.44 -6.09 3.48
CA LEU A 163 22.01 -5.82 4.79
C LEU A 163 21.30 -6.73 5.79
N GLU A 164 21.81 -7.94 5.93
CA GLU A 164 21.42 -8.79 7.06
C GLU A 164 21.94 -8.15 8.35
N VAL A 165 21.02 -7.93 9.29
CA VAL A 165 21.36 -7.39 10.61
C VAL A 165 22.26 -8.40 11.31
N ALA A 166 23.53 -8.03 11.48
CA ALA A 166 24.55 -8.93 12.00
C ALA A 166 24.29 -9.35 13.46
N ASP A 167 23.69 -8.47 14.27
CA ASP A 167 23.16 -8.80 15.59
C ASP A 167 21.64 -9.05 15.53
N PRO A 168 21.16 -10.29 15.75
CA PRO A 168 19.74 -10.60 15.80
C PRO A 168 18.94 -9.75 16.79
N ARG A 169 19.55 -9.26 17.88
CA ARG A 169 18.90 -8.42 18.90
C ARG A 169 18.52 -7.04 18.35
N LEU A 170 19.24 -6.55 17.35
CA LEU A 170 18.99 -5.25 16.71
C LEU A 170 17.97 -5.33 15.58
N ARG A 171 17.54 -6.54 15.17
CA ARG A 171 16.63 -6.72 14.02
C ARG A 171 15.33 -5.94 14.18
N GLY A 172 14.71 -6.00 15.36
CA GLY A 172 13.46 -5.26 15.63
C GLY A 172 13.65 -3.75 15.54
N LEU A 173 14.74 -3.22 16.10
CA LEU A 173 15.06 -1.79 16.05
C LEU A 173 15.31 -1.32 14.61
N VAL A 174 16.10 -2.05 13.83
CA VAL A 174 16.39 -1.73 12.42
C VAL A 174 15.11 -1.71 11.58
N LEU A 175 14.21 -2.67 11.80
CA LEU A 175 12.91 -2.68 11.11
C LEU A 175 12.05 -1.48 11.50
N ASN A 176 11.98 -1.14 12.79
CA ASN A 176 11.23 0.03 13.26
C ASN A 176 11.77 1.33 12.66
N LEU A 177 13.08 1.52 12.60
CA LEU A 177 13.69 2.71 11.99
C LEU A 177 13.36 2.82 10.48
N ARG A 178 13.30 1.70 9.77
CA ARG A 178 12.88 1.71 8.34
C ARG A 178 11.42 2.11 8.18
N VAL A 179 10.53 1.56 9.02
CA VAL A 179 9.12 1.95 9.04
C VAL A 179 8.95 3.42 9.41
N GLU A 180 9.75 3.93 10.36
CA GLU A 180 9.76 5.34 10.74
C GLU A 180 10.18 6.23 9.55
N ALA A 181 11.26 5.88 8.85
CA ALA A 181 11.69 6.60 7.66
C ALA A 181 10.63 6.59 6.54
N ASP A 182 9.92 5.49 6.35
CA ASP A 182 8.83 5.40 5.38
C ASP A 182 7.62 6.22 5.80
N THR A 183 7.24 6.18 7.09
CA THR A 183 6.16 7.01 7.66
C THR A 183 6.44 8.50 7.41
N VAL A 184 7.66 8.97 7.67
CA VAL A 184 8.04 10.38 7.43
C VAL A 184 7.87 10.77 5.96
N ARG A 185 8.14 9.86 5.02
CA ARG A 185 7.93 10.12 3.58
C ARG A 185 6.45 10.14 3.20
N GLU A 186 5.62 9.38 3.90
CA GLU A 186 4.17 9.33 3.67
C GLU A 186 3.43 10.53 4.28
N GLU A 187 4.00 11.16 5.30
CA GLU A 187 3.44 12.37 5.94
C GLU A 187 3.52 13.63 5.07
N VAL A 188 4.42 13.67 4.09
CA VAL A 188 4.65 14.83 3.21
C VAL A 188 4.23 14.56 1.77
N PRO A 189 3.84 15.60 0.99
CA PRO A 189 3.59 15.44 -0.43
C PRO A 189 4.85 14.97 -1.18
N ASP A 190 4.68 14.38 -2.35
CA ASP A 190 5.83 14.01 -3.19
C ASP A 190 6.62 15.24 -3.67
N LEU A 191 7.95 15.16 -3.66
CA LEU A 191 8.86 16.25 -4.07
C LEU A 191 8.62 16.71 -5.51
N ASP A 192 8.39 15.77 -6.43
CA ASP A 192 8.18 16.07 -7.84
C ASP A 192 6.79 16.73 -8.00
N HIS A 193 5.78 16.31 -7.24
CA HIS A 193 4.49 16.99 -7.18
C HIS A 193 4.62 18.46 -6.71
N CYS A 194 5.36 18.72 -5.63
CA CYS A 194 5.62 20.08 -5.14
C CYS A 194 6.32 20.95 -6.20
N ARG A 195 7.30 20.40 -6.92
CA ARG A 195 8.01 21.10 -8.02
C ARG A 195 7.08 21.42 -9.17
N GLU A 196 6.27 20.47 -9.62
CA GLU A 196 5.31 20.66 -10.71
C GLU A 196 4.29 21.75 -10.37
N GLN A 197 3.76 21.74 -9.15
CA GLN A 197 2.79 22.75 -8.70
C GLN A 197 3.41 24.15 -8.54
N LEU A 198 4.66 24.23 -8.08
CA LEU A 198 5.40 25.49 -8.03
C LEU A 198 5.62 26.04 -9.44
N MET A 199 6.13 25.22 -10.36
CA MET A 199 6.36 25.60 -11.75
C MET A 199 5.06 26.02 -12.46
N LEU A 200 3.95 25.32 -12.23
CA LEU A 200 2.64 25.69 -12.76
C LEU A 200 2.20 27.08 -12.26
N ALA A 201 2.37 27.35 -10.96
CA ALA A 201 2.01 28.64 -10.38
C ALA A 201 2.89 29.78 -10.93
N GLU A 202 4.20 29.57 -11.02
CA GLU A 202 5.15 30.54 -11.60
C GLU A 202 4.83 30.84 -13.06
N ASN A 203 4.62 29.81 -13.87
CA ASN A 203 4.26 29.96 -15.28
C ASN A 203 2.94 30.70 -15.46
N THR A 204 1.95 30.44 -14.60
CA THR A 204 0.65 31.12 -14.62
C THR A 204 0.80 32.61 -14.30
N VAL A 205 1.58 32.96 -13.27
CA VAL A 205 1.86 34.37 -12.93
C VAL A 205 2.66 35.06 -14.02
N ALA A 206 3.69 34.41 -14.58
CA ALA A 206 4.47 34.97 -15.67
C ALA A 206 3.61 35.25 -16.93
N ALA A 207 2.72 34.33 -17.28
CA ALA A 207 1.76 34.50 -18.37
C ALA A 207 0.80 35.67 -18.10
N ALA A 208 0.24 35.75 -16.89
CA ALA A 208 -0.66 36.83 -16.50
C ALA A 208 0.04 38.21 -16.50
N LEU A 209 1.28 38.31 -16.02
CA LEU A 209 2.09 39.54 -16.11
C LEU A 209 2.41 39.94 -17.56
N SER A 210 2.58 38.97 -18.45
CA SER A 210 2.75 39.24 -19.89
C SER A 210 1.46 39.74 -20.53
N ALA A 211 0.32 39.14 -20.18
CA ALA A 211 -1.00 39.54 -20.63
C ALA A 211 -1.36 40.96 -20.15
N GLU A 212 -1.11 41.28 -18.87
CA GLU A 212 -1.33 42.61 -18.30
C GLU A 212 -0.54 43.67 -19.08
N ARG A 213 0.76 43.46 -19.31
CA ARG A 213 1.62 44.38 -20.08
C ARG A 213 1.13 44.57 -21.51
N THR A 214 0.70 43.48 -22.15
CA THR A 214 0.18 43.53 -23.53
C THR A 214 -1.15 44.29 -23.60
N ALA A 215 -2.05 44.08 -22.64
CA ALA A 215 -3.33 44.78 -22.55
C ALA A 215 -3.14 46.27 -22.28
N GLN A 216 -2.22 46.64 -21.37
CA GLN A 216 -1.85 48.03 -21.11
C GLN A 216 -1.30 48.71 -22.38
N ALA A 217 -0.41 48.05 -23.12
CA ALA A 217 0.14 48.59 -24.37
C ALA A 217 -0.92 48.80 -25.46
N LYS A 218 -1.98 47.98 -25.47
CA LYS A 218 -3.11 48.08 -26.40
C LYS A 218 -4.20 49.05 -25.93
N GLY A 219 -4.10 49.58 -24.71
CA GLY A 219 -5.13 50.44 -24.12
C GLY A 219 -6.41 49.71 -23.74
N ASP A 220 -6.33 48.41 -23.40
CA ASP A 220 -7.46 47.61 -22.91
C ASP A 220 -7.42 47.49 -21.37
N PRO A 221 -8.13 48.37 -20.64
CA PRO A 221 -8.08 48.39 -19.18
C PRO A 221 -8.82 47.20 -18.55
N ALA A 222 -9.81 46.62 -19.24
CA ALA A 222 -10.59 45.51 -18.71
C ALA A 222 -9.75 44.22 -18.69
N GLU A 223 -9.05 43.93 -19.78
CA GLU A 223 -8.14 42.79 -19.87
C GLU A 223 -6.93 42.95 -18.94
N ALA A 224 -6.39 44.17 -18.81
CA ALA A 224 -5.31 44.44 -17.86
C ALA A 224 -5.73 44.19 -16.40
N LEU A 225 -6.94 44.61 -16.02
CA LEU A 225 -7.49 44.37 -14.68
C LEU A 225 -7.71 42.87 -14.43
N HIS A 226 -8.25 42.16 -15.42
CA HIS A 226 -8.46 40.72 -15.35
C HIS A 226 -7.14 39.96 -15.17
N ALA A 227 -6.12 40.28 -15.96
CA ALA A 227 -4.79 39.69 -15.83
C ALA A 227 -4.15 39.98 -14.46
N ARG A 228 -4.29 41.21 -13.94
CA ARG A 228 -3.81 41.56 -12.60
C ARG A 228 -4.49 40.76 -11.50
N ALA A 229 -5.81 40.55 -11.59
CA ALA A 229 -6.54 39.72 -10.63
C ALA A 229 -6.03 38.27 -10.61
N TYR A 230 -5.61 37.73 -11.77
CA TYR A 230 -4.93 36.43 -11.84
C TYR A 230 -3.58 36.44 -11.13
N VAL A 231 -2.76 37.47 -11.32
CA VAL A 231 -1.47 37.64 -10.61
C VAL A 231 -1.69 37.65 -9.09
N GLU A 232 -2.62 38.47 -8.60
CA GLU A 232 -2.93 38.60 -7.18
C GLU A 232 -3.41 37.28 -6.57
N ARG A 233 -4.23 36.52 -7.31
CA ARG A 233 -4.75 35.23 -6.85
C ARG A 233 -3.69 34.12 -6.82
N TRP A 234 -2.76 34.11 -7.77
CA TRP A 234 -1.79 33.02 -7.94
C TRP A 234 -0.45 33.27 -7.23
N THR A 235 -0.06 34.52 -7.01
CA THR A 235 1.20 34.86 -6.31
C THR A 235 1.30 34.18 -4.92
N PRO A 236 0.26 34.18 -4.05
CA PRO A 236 0.33 33.47 -2.77
C PRO A 236 0.52 31.95 -2.91
N ARG A 237 0.10 31.36 -4.05
CA ARG A 237 0.28 29.93 -4.31
C ARG A 237 1.74 29.58 -4.57
N ILE A 238 2.52 30.47 -5.20
CA ILE A 238 3.96 30.30 -5.39
C ILE A 238 4.64 30.18 -4.04
N ALA A 239 4.42 31.15 -3.14
CA ALA A 239 5.02 31.14 -1.80
C ALA A 239 4.65 29.88 -1.00
N ARG A 240 3.39 29.44 -1.08
CA ARG A 240 2.94 28.22 -0.42
C ARG A 240 3.60 26.96 -0.97
N TRP A 241 3.71 26.81 -2.29
CA TRP A 241 4.35 25.64 -2.89
C TRP A 241 5.87 25.63 -2.69
N ALA A 242 6.51 26.80 -2.67
CA ALA A 242 7.91 26.93 -2.28
C ALA A 242 8.12 26.45 -0.82
N ALA A 243 7.28 26.89 0.11
CA ALA A 243 7.35 26.44 1.50
C ALA A 243 7.10 24.93 1.65
N TYR A 244 6.14 24.36 0.91
CA TYR A 244 5.94 22.92 0.90
C TYR A 244 7.14 22.17 0.33
N LEU A 245 7.78 22.68 -0.72
CA LEU A 245 8.98 22.07 -1.29
C LEU A 245 10.13 22.06 -0.29
N GLU A 246 10.33 23.15 0.46
CA GLU A 246 11.33 23.21 1.54
C GLU A 246 11.04 22.17 2.63
N LEU A 247 9.82 22.17 3.17
CA LEU A 247 9.39 21.22 4.19
C LEU A 247 9.53 19.76 3.74
N THR A 248 9.12 19.47 2.51
CA THR A 248 9.23 18.13 1.93
C THR A 248 10.70 17.74 1.77
N THR A 249 11.56 18.66 1.35
CA THR A 249 12.99 18.39 1.21
C THR A 249 13.64 18.07 2.56
N GLU A 250 13.25 18.79 3.61
CA GLU A 250 13.68 18.52 4.98
C GLU A 250 13.22 17.15 5.46
N ALA A 251 11.93 16.81 5.33
CA ALA A 251 11.40 15.51 5.71
C ALA A 251 12.08 14.33 4.99
N TYR A 252 12.37 14.48 3.69
CA TYR A 252 13.12 13.45 2.94
C TYR A 252 14.58 13.34 3.40
N ALA A 253 15.21 14.44 3.83
CA ALA A 253 16.55 14.42 4.40
C ALA A 253 16.55 13.72 5.77
N ASP A 254 15.55 13.99 6.60
CA ASP A 254 15.36 13.34 7.90
C ASP A 254 15.15 11.83 7.73
N ALA A 255 14.23 11.42 6.85
CA ALA A 255 14.01 10.02 6.54
C ALA A 255 15.29 9.32 6.02
N ALA A 256 16.09 10.00 5.20
CA ALA A 256 17.38 9.48 4.75
C ALA A 256 18.39 9.33 5.89
N SER A 257 18.35 10.21 6.89
CA SER A 257 19.21 10.12 8.08
C SER A 257 18.85 8.92 8.97
N VAL A 258 17.54 8.63 9.11
CA VAL A 258 17.01 7.48 9.84
C VAL A 258 17.40 6.17 9.14
N ASP A 259 17.24 6.11 7.82
CA ASP A 259 17.72 4.97 7.01
C ASP A 259 19.22 4.74 7.19
N ALA A 260 20.02 5.80 7.14
CA ALA A 260 21.47 5.69 7.34
C ALA A 260 21.83 5.19 8.75
N LEU A 261 21.05 5.53 9.77
CA LEU A 261 21.20 4.96 11.11
C LEU A 261 20.86 3.47 11.12
N ALA A 262 19.75 3.06 10.50
CA ALA A 262 19.35 1.67 10.39
C ALA A 262 20.42 0.82 9.67
N ASP A 263 21.01 1.35 8.60
CA ASP A 263 22.10 0.70 7.87
C ASP A 263 23.36 0.56 8.73
N ARG A 264 23.76 1.60 9.47
CA ARG A 264 24.89 1.52 10.42
C ARG A 264 24.66 0.46 11.50
N LEU A 265 23.47 0.42 12.10
CA LEU A 265 23.13 -0.56 13.13
C LEU A 265 23.10 -2.00 12.58
N SER A 266 22.67 -2.17 11.33
CA SER A 266 22.65 -3.48 10.65
C SER A 266 24.05 -4.10 10.53
N LEU A 267 25.09 -3.27 10.53
CA LEU A 267 26.48 -3.70 10.39
C LEU A 267 27.17 -4.04 11.71
N ILE A 268 26.57 -3.69 12.86
CA ILE A 268 27.13 -3.97 14.18
C ILE A 268 27.10 -5.48 14.44
N THR A 269 28.28 -6.07 14.57
CA THR A 269 28.43 -7.49 14.96
C THR A 269 28.22 -7.62 16.47
N PRO A 270 27.52 -8.67 16.95
CA PRO A 270 27.40 -8.91 18.39
C PRO A 270 28.80 -9.06 19.01
N PRO A 271 29.00 -8.60 20.26
CA PRO A 271 30.25 -8.86 20.98
C PRO A 271 30.44 -10.38 21.06
N MET A 272 31.64 -10.87 20.70
CA MET A 272 31.97 -12.28 20.90
C MET A 272 31.83 -12.59 22.38
N GLU A 273 30.94 -13.53 22.73
CA GLU A 273 30.87 -14.08 24.08
C GLU A 273 32.19 -14.82 24.34
N CYS A 274 33.05 -14.23 25.17
CA CYS A 274 34.27 -14.86 25.71
C CYS A 274 33.92 -15.85 26.82
#